data_AF-M4U5C9-F1
#
_entry.id   AF-M4U5C9-F1
#
_cell.length_a   1.000
_cell.length_b   1.000
_cell.length_c   1.000
_cell.angle_alpha   90.00
_cell.angle_beta   90.00
_cell.angle_gamma   90.00
#
_symmetry.space_group_name_H-M   'P 1'
#
loop_
_entity.id
_entity.type
_entity.pdbx_description
1 polymer ?
#
loop_
_entity_poly.entity_id
_entity_poly.type
_entity_poly.pdbx_seq_one_letter_code
_entity_poly.pdbx_strand_id
1 'polypeptide(L)'
;MFFCLGLGLLFTPPGVHAMSSKPELNTLNLSFRQNCAGRYQLELPTDMQQVKGSFGLPDIGFTVSAKNKQNKYKGIFRGKDRLTRWLATVEAKRFDDEKGRSVTKYVLKEVDTQKPLKTVVYYSDDRKLMRDENASHSYNSFFFKDFPEQQLGLTISGGGVDNVFFDRSDTKYQQHFRQKLEIMQGKAQQVHYAAWPHNRLGLCINDELIFEQNTASSQENYIVKFYNGKNSRIQFDVTSYGKNADNYIAEQIKHSSGLLSFFASTNMKVAGRKGKLIIGDGEYAGTTEFRWFSTDTKSDSIRFSHIAIKGDIDMEDYPELGGVNGNGTSLVYGILRAITIRPNGMMGVTK
;
A
#
# COMPACT_ATOMS: atom_id res chain seq x y z
N MET A 1 -75.51 -19.58 -3.44
CA MET A 1 -74.68 -18.67 -4.26
C MET A 1 -73.45 -18.33 -3.43
N PHE A 2 -72.29 -18.85 -3.84
CA PHE A 2 -71.03 -18.87 -3.10
C PHE A 2 -70.41 -17.46 -3.00
N PHE A 3 -69.98 -17.07 -1.79
CA PHE A 3 -69.08 -15.94 -1.57
C PHE A 3 -67.64 -16.48 -1.49
N CYS A 4 -66.82 -16.19 -2.50
CA CYS A 4 -65.37 -16.38 -2.46
C CYS A 4 -64.72 -15.16 -1.79
N LEU A 5 -64.18 -15.34 -0.59
CA LEU A 5 -63.25 -14.41 0.05
C LEU A 5 -61.82 -14.74 -0.43
N GLY A 6 -61.26 -13.88 -1.27
CA GLY A 6 -59.85 -13.93 -1.66
C GLY A 6 -58.98 -13.33 -0.55
N LEU A 7 -58.24 -14.20 0.15
CA LEU A 7 -57.19 -13.81 1.10
C LEU A 7 -55.89 -13.56 0.31
N GLY A 8 -55.68 -12.32 -0.14
CA GLY A 8 -54.41 -11.89 -0.71
C GLY A 8 -53.40 -11.58 0.38
N LEU A 9 -52.55 -12.56 0.73
CA LEU A 9 -51.33 -12.33 1.51
C LEU A 9 -50.37 -11.48 0.69
N LEU A 10 -50.33 -10.17 0.97
CA LEU A 10 -49.24 -9.30 0.55
C LEU A 10 -47.98 -9.68 1.33
N PHE A 11 -47.14 -10.51 0.73
CA PHE A 11 -45.73 -10.62 1.11
C PHE A 11 -45.07 -9.26 0.84
N THR A 12 -44.90 -8.47 1.90
CA THR A 12 -43.94 -7.37 1.87
C THR A 12 -42.54 -7.99 1.96
N PRO A 13 -41.64 -7.77 0.98
CA PRO A 13 -40.25 -8.15 1.16
C PRO A 13 -39.69 -7.39 2.37
N PRO A 14 -38.87 -8.03 3.23
CA PRO A 14 -38.29 -7.37 4.38
C PRO A 14 -37.55 -6.12 3.92
N GLY A 15 -37.95 -5.00 4.52
CA GLY A 15 -37.51 -3.67 4.15
C GLY A 15 -36.00 -3.54 4.19
N VAL A 16 -35.44 -3.02 3.11
CA VAL A 16 -34.17 -2.29 3.15
C VAL A 16 -34.42 -1.08 4.05
N HIS A 17 -34.10 -1.21 5.34
CA HIS A 17 -33.98 -0.05 6.21
C HIS A 17 -32.85 0.81 5.64
N ALA A 18 -33.21 1.84 4.88
CA ALA A 18 -32.32 2.94 4.60
C ALA A 18 -31.96 3.59 5.95
N MET A 19 -30.79 3.24 6.51
CA MET A 19 -30.17 4.01 7.59
C MET A 19 -29.94 5.43 7.07
N SER A 20 -30.88 6.31 7.43
CA SER A 20 -31.01 7.69 6.93
C SER A 20 -30.04 8.68 7.59
N SER A 21 -29.30 8.27 8.62
CA SER A 21 -28.22 9.09 9.19
C SER A 21 -27.06 8.20 9.61
N LYS A 22 -26.03 8.15 8.76
CA LYS A 22 -24.75 7.51 9.09
C LYS A 22 -24.00 8.44 10.06
N PRO A 23 -23.45 7.96 11.17
CA PRO A 23 -22.80 8.80 12.17
C PRO A 23 -21.50 9.44 11.65
N GLU A 24 -21.13 10.55 12.28
CA GLU A 24 -19.80 11.17 12.18
C GLU A 24 -18.92 10.60 13.32
N LEU A 25 -17.59 10.55 13.14
CA LEU A 25 -16.68 9.98 14.15
C LEU A 25 -16.79 10.69 15.51
N ASN A 26 -17.03 12.01 15.51
CA ASN A 26 -17.24 12.83 16.70
C ASN A 26 -18.48 12.41 17.54
N THR A 27 -19.40 11.65 16.98
CA THR A 27 -20.59 11.13 17.69
C THR A 27 -20.34 9.76 18.34
N LEU A 28 -19.20 9.13 18.04
CA LEU A 28 -18.80 7.86 18.63
C LEU A 28 -18.01 8.14 19.92
N ASN A 29 -18.32 7.41 20.99
CA ASN A 29 -17.60 7.51 22.26
C ASN A 29 -16.26 6.75 22.19
N LEU A 30 -15.38 7.14 21.27
CA LEU A 30 -14.08 6.52 21.01
C LEU A 30 -13.05 7.60 20.69
N SER A 31 -11.80 7.40 21.11
CA SER A 31 -10.70 8.32 20.80
C SER A 31 -10.09 7.98 19.45
N PHE A 32 -9.87 9.01 18.63
CA PHE A 32 -9.29 8.87 17.29
C PHE A 32 -7.97 9.63 17.17
N ARG A 33 -7.06 9.12 16.33
CA ARG A 33 -5.83 9.80 15.92
C ARG A 33 -5.77 9.88 14.41
N GLN A 34 -5.25 11.00 13.90
CA GLN A 34 -4.95 11.14 12.48
C GLN A 34 -3.71 10.32 12.14
N ASN A 35 -3.81 9.57 11.06
CA ASN A 35 -2.76 8.76 10.49
C ASN A 35 -2.57 9.16 9.02
N CYS A 36 -1.40 8.84 8.50
CA CYS A 36 -1.10 9.02 7.09
C CYS A 36 -1.20 7.69 6.34
N ALA A 37 -1.71 7.71 5.11
CA ALA A 37 -1.72 6.55 4.22
C ALA A 37 -1.38 6.98 2.80
N GLY A 38 -0.09 7.02 2.47
CA GLY A 38 0.40 7.51 1.19
C GLY A 38 0.03 8.97 0.96
N ARG A 39 -0.83 9.23 -0.03
CA ARG A 39 -1.30 10.58 -0.38
C ARG A 39 -2.54 11.02 0.41
N TYR A 40 -3.05 10.15 1.26
CA TYR A 40 -4.26 10.37 2.05
C TYR A 40 -3.94 10.48 3.53
N GLN A 41 -4.88 11.02 4.29
CA GLN A 41 -4.91 10.95 5.74
C GLN A 41 -6.27 10.39 6.18
N LEU A 42 -6.27 9.71 7.32
CA LEU A 42 -7.45 9.05 7.88
C LEU A 42 -7.43 9.12 9.40
N GLU A 43 -8.61 9.14 10.00
CA GLU A 43 -8.78 9.07 11.44
C GLU A 43 -9.12 7.63 11.84
N LEU A 44 -8.31 7.06 12.73
CA LEU A 44 -8.46 5.69 13.23
C LEU A 44 -8.51 5.72 14.75
N PRO A 45 -9.12 4.70 15.38
CA PRO A 45 -9.01 4.50 16.82
C PRO A 45 -7.57 4.60 17.33
N THR A 46 -7.36 5.18 18.51
CA THR A 46 -6.01 5.52 19.00
C THR A 46 -5.07 4.32 19.16
N ASP A 47 -5.62 3.13 19.34
CA ASP A 47 -4.90 1.87 19.47
C ASP A 47 -4.44 1.29 18.11
N MET A 48 -5.05 1.68 16.99
CA MET A 48 -4.65 1.26 15.66
C MET A 48 -3.27 1.80 15.29
N GLN A 49 -2.30 0.90 15.06
CA GLN A 49 -0.93 1.24 14.68
C GLN A 49 -0.60 0.80 13.27
N GLN A 50 0.19 1.60 12.55
CA GLN A 50 0.68 1.19 11.24
C GLN A 50 1.67 0.03 11.41
N VAL A 51 1.34 -1.12 10.82
CA VAL A 51 2.17 -2.33 10.88
C VAL A 51 2.92 -2.61 9.59
N LYS A 52 2.48 -2.01 8.48
CA LYS A 52 3.14 -2.14 7.17
C LYS A 52 2.91 -0.89 6.33
N GLY A 53 3.95 -0.48 5.60
CA GLY A 53 3.86 0.44 4.47
C GLY A 53 4.68 -0.13 3.33
N SER A 54 4.09 -0.36 2.16
CA SER A 54 4.80 -0.76 0.94
C SER A 54 4.59 0.30 -0.12
N PHE A 55 5.62 0.58 -0.90
CA PHE A 55 5.58 1.53 -1.99
C PHE A 55 6.37 0.99 -3.18
N GLY A 56 5.88 1.27 -4.39
CA GLY A 56 6.54 0.89 -5.63
C GLY A 56 6.30 1.90 -6.77
N LEU A 57 7.35 2.04 -7.57
CA LEU A 57 7.41 2.65 -8.89
C LEU A 57 8.07 1.62 -9.83
N PRO A 58 8.04 1.81 -11.17
CA PRO A 58 8.77 0.94 -12.11
C PRO A 58 10.29 0.87 -11.88
N ASP A 59 10.86 1.87 -11.18
CA ASP A 59 12.31 1.95 -10.95
C ASP A 59 12.71 1.51 -9.55
N ILE A 60 11.87 1.73 -8.54
CA ILE A 60 12.23 1.47 -7.14
C ILE A 60 11.04 0.99 -6.31
N GLY A 61 11.32 0.24 -5.27
CA GLY A 61 10.30 -0.16 -4.29
C GLY A 61 10.89 -0.42 -2.93
N PHE A 62 10.07 -0.29 -1.90
CA PHE A 62 10.47 -0.56 -0.52
C PHE A 62 9.26 -0.97 0.33
N THR A 63 9.55 -1.53 1.50
CA THR A 63 8.54 -1.88 2.49
C THR A 63 9.05 -1.59 3.87
N VAL A 64 8.30 -0.84 4.65
CA VAL A 64 8.51 -0.59 6.07
C VAL A 64 7.56 -1.46 6.90
N SER A 65 8.05 -1.94 8.04
CA SER A 65 7.28 -2.71 9.02
C SER A 65 7.10 -1.89 10.30
N ALA A 66 6.24 -2.35 11.21
CA ALA A 66 6.06 -1.76 12.53
C ALA A 66 7.40 -1.45 13.22
N LYS A 67 7.49 -0.33 13.96
CA LYS A 67 8.72 0.18 14.60
C LYS A 67 9.47 -0.88 15.43
N ASN A 68 8.73 -1.81 16.04
CA ASN A 68 9.25 -2.85 16.93
C ASN A 68 9.47 -4.21 16.24
N LYS A 69 9.09 -4.35 14.96
CA LYS A 69 9.39 -5.54 14.15
C LYS A 69 10.59 -5.29 13.27
N GLN A 70 11.74 -5.86 13.65
CA GLN A 70 12.87 -5.96 12.74
C GLN A 70 12.58 -7.06 11.71
N ASN A 71 12.42 -6.68 10.44
CA ASN A 71 12.47 -7.64 9.36
C ASN A 71 13.95 -7.87 9.01
N LYS A 72 14.38 -9.14 9.07
CA LYS A 72 15.77 -9.56 8.88
C LYS A 72 16.36 -9.17 7.52
N TYR A 73 15.51 -8.90 6.52
CA TYR A 73 15.96 -8.70 5.14
C TYR A 73 15.46 -7.42 4.46
N LYS A 74 14.50 -6.70 5.02
CA LYS A 74 13.84 -5.56 4.34
C LYS A 74 13.40 -4.47 5.32
N GLY A 75 13.25 -3.25 4.81
CA GLY A 75 12.71 -2.10 5.53
C GLY A 75 13.71 -1.26 6.30
N ILE A 76 13.34 -0.89 7.53
CA ILE A 76 14.07 0.10 8.33
C ILE A 76 15.10 -0.59 9.23
N PHE A 77 16.33 -0.11 9.19
CA PHE A 77 17.43 -0.48 10.08
C PHE A 77 17.67 0.67 11.06
N ARG A 78 17.61 0.38 12.37
CA ARG A 78 17.78 1.39 13.44
C ARG A 78 19.03 1.16 14.27
N GLY A 79 19.69 2.22 14.74
CA GLY A 79 20.88 2.15 15.59
C GLY A 79 22.17 2.47 14.86
N LYS A 80 23.28 2.49 15.59
CA LYS A 80 24.61 2.84 15.07
C LYS A 80 25.14 1.83 14.04
N ASP A 81 24.74 0.56 14.15
CA ASP A 81 25.17 -0.56 13.31
C ASP A 81 24.29 -0.81 12.07
N ARG A 82 23.30 0.06 11.83
CA ARG A 82 22.29 -0.10 10.77
C ARG A 82 22.84 -0.37 9.38
N LEU A 83 23.93 0.31 9.00
CA LEU A 83 24.58 0.12 7.70
C LEU A 83 25.25 -1.25 7.61
N THR A 84 25.97 -1.66 8.66
CA THR A 84 26.62 -2.98 8.73
C THR A 84 25.60 -4.10 8.63
N ARG A 85 24.48 -4.00 9.36
CA ARG A 85 23.39 -4.98 9.27
C ARG A 85 22.74 -5.00 7.89
N TRP A 86 22.54 -3.85 7.26
CA TRP A 86 22.03 -3.81 5.90
C TRP A 86 22.99 -4.47 4.90
N LEU A 87 24.30 -4.21 4.99
CA LEU A 87 25.29 -4.86 4.14
C LEU A 87 25.28 -6.38 4.32
N ALA A 88 25.18 -6.87 5.57
CA ALA A 88 25.06 -8.30 5.85
C ALA A 88 23.81 -8.92 5.22
N THR A 89 22.69 -8.19 5.21
CA THR A 89 21.46 -8.60 4.50
C THR A 89 21.67 -8.72 2.99
N VAL A 90 22.34 -7.74 2.36
CA VAL A 90 22.62 -7.77 0.92
C VAL A 90 23.56 -8.93 0.56
N GLU A 91 24.61 -9.16 1.35
CA GLU A 91 25.51 -10.30 1.16
C GLU A 91 24.77 -11.63 1.33
N ALA A 92 23.92 -11.77 2.36
CA ALA A 92 23.12 -12.98 2.57
C ALA A 92 22.22 -13.28 1.37
N LYS A 93 21.55 -12.26 0.80
CA LYS A 93 20.73 -12.41 -0.40
C LYS A 93 21.56 -12.84 -1.62
N ARG A 94 22.74 -12.25 -1.81
CA ARG A 94 23.66 -12.64 -2.90
C ARG A 94 24.11 -14.10 -2.75
N PHE A 95 24.49 -14.52 -1.54
CA PHE A 95 24.87 -15.91 -1.28
C PHE A 95 23.72 -16.89 -1.47
N ASP A 96 22.49 -16.52 -1.10
CA ASP A 96 21.31 -17.36 -1.34
C ASP A 96 21.02 -17.52 -2.84
N ASP A 97 21.21 -16.45 -3.64
CA ASP A 97 21.12 -16.53 -5.11
C ASP A 97 22.22 -17.45 -5.69
N GLU A 98 23.44 -17.43 -5.15
CA GLU A 98 24.52 -18.34 -5.55
C GLU A 98 24.20 -19.81 -5.24
N LYS A 99 23.63 -20.09 -4.05
CA LYS A 99 23.16 -21.43 -3.67
C LYS A 99 22.05 -21.93 -4.58
N GLY A 100 21.21 -21.02 -5.09
CA GLY A 100 20.19 -21.27 -6.12
C GLY A 100 20.76 -21.69 -7.48
N ARG A 101 22.10 -21.78 -7.60
CA ARG A 101 22.88 -22.13 -8.79
C ARG A 101 23.10 -20.97 -9.78
N SER A 102 22.78 -19.73 -9.44
CA SER A 102 23.21 -18.58 -10.24
C SER A 102 24.69 -18.24 -9.97
N VAL A 103 25.42 -17.73 -10.97
CA VAL A 103 26.74 -17.11 -10.72
C VAL A 103 26.52 -15.63 -10.46
N THR A 104 26.97 -15.11 -9.32
CA THR A 104 26.85 -13.68 -9.00
C THR A 104 28.17 -12.95 -9.18
N LYS A 105 28.10 -11.69 -9.63
CA LYS A 105 29.28 -10.82 -9.74
C LYS A 105 28.93 -9.40 -9.31
N TYR A 106 29.73 -8.80 -8.43
CA TYR A 106 29.59 -7.39 -8.12
C TYR A 106 29.78 -6.52 -9.36
N VAL A 107 28.83 -5.61 -9.55
CA VAL A 107 28.84 -4.58 -10.60
C VAL A 107 29.17 -3.23 -9.99
N LEU A 108 28.59 -2.93 -8.82
CA LEU A 108 28.85 -1.71 -8.07
C LEU A 108 28.73 -2.00 -6.56
N LYS A 109 29.63 -1.44 -5.75
CA LYS A 109 29.56 -1.48 -4.28
C LYS A 109 30.06 -0.14 -3.72
N GLU A 110 29.16 0.83 -3.68
CA GLU A 110 29.40 2.19 -3.20
C GLU A 110 28.77 2.36 -1.82
N VAL A 111 29.60 2.26 -0.78
CA VAL A 111 29.15 2.21 0.62
C VAL A 111 29.77 3.31 1.49
N ASP A 112 30.20 4.40 0.87
CA ASP A 112 30.79 5.55 1.54
C ASP A 112 29.82 6.13 2.58
N THR A 113 30.26 6.17 3.83
CA THR A 113 29.49 6.68 4.97
C THR A 113 29.17 8.16 4.85
N GLN A 114 29.97 8.94 4.10
CA GLN A 114 29.74 10.36 3.86
C GLN A 114 28.61 10.62 2.87
N LYS A 115 28.22 9.62 2.06
CA LYS A 115 27.12 9.76 1.11
C LYS A 115 25.79 9.40 1.76
N PRO A 116 24.71 10.17 1.54
CA PRO A 116 23.41 9.86 2.11
C PRO A 116 22.76 8.61 1.50
N LEU A 117 23.13 8.25 0.27
CA LEU A 117 22.67 7.04 -0.41
C LEU A 117 23.86 6.10 -0.63
N LYS A 118 23.73 4.85 -0.20
CA LYS A 118 24.67 3.77 -0.53
C LYS A 118 24.04 2.86 -1.58
N THR A 119 24.84 2.32 -2.49
CA THR A 119 24.38 1.51 -3.61
C THR A 119 25.19 0.22 -3.69
N VAL A 120 24.49 -0.92 -3.74
CA VAL A 120 25.10 -2.22 -4.02
C VAL A 120 24.35 -2.87 -5.18
N VAL A 121 25.09 -3.29 -6.20
CA VAL A 121 24.57 -3.98 -7.37
C VAL A 121 25.41 -5.21 -7.63
N TYR A 122 24.75 -6.35 -7.83
CA TYR A 122 25.35 -7.52 -8.43
C TYR A 122 24.54 -8.02 -9.61
N TYR A 123 25.24 -8.54 -10.61
CA TYR A 123 24.68 -9.30 -11.71
C TYR A 123 24.47 -10.75 -11.26
N SER A 124 23.36 -11.36 -11.67
CA SER A 124 23.08 -12.78 -11.50
C SER A 124 22.93 -13.46 -12.86
N ASP A 125 23.66 -14.55 -13.07
CA ASP A 125 23.46 -15.40 -14.24
C ASP A 125 22.44 -16.49 -13.95
N ASP A 126 21.18 -16.23 -14.30
CA ASP A 126 20.06 -17.08 -13.91
C ASP A 126 19.83 -18.29 -14.84
N ARG A 127 20.68 -18.50 -15.86
CA ARG A 127 20.56 -19.61 -16.83
C ARG A 127 20.47 -20.98 -16.16
N LYS A 128 21.34 -21.22 -15.19
CA LYS A 128 21.40 -22.52 -14.48
C LYS A 128 20.23 -22.70 -13.50
N LEU A 129 19.70 -21.61 -12.94
CA LEU A 129 18.52 -21.62 -12.10
C LEU A 129 17.27 -21.91 -12.94
N MET A 130 17.09 -21.19 -14.05
CA MET A 130 15.93 -21.31 -14.94
C MET A 130 15.98 -22.52 -15.87
N ARG A 131 17.15 -23.16 -16.03
CA ARG A 131 17.41 -24.19 -17.05
C ARG A 131 17.13 -23.68 -18.46
N ASP A 132 17.50 -22.44 -18.72
CA ASP A 132 17.30 -21.76 -20.00
C ASP A 132 18.57 -21.00 -20.36
N GLU A 133 19.19 -21.35 -21.49
CA GLU A 133 20.40 -20.69 -21.97
C GLU A 133 20.14 -19.24 -22.41
N ASN A 134 18.89 -18.92 -22.75
CA ASN A 134 18.44 -17.60 -23.15
C ASN A 134 17.86 -16.76 -22.01
N ALA A 135 17.97 -17.25 -20.76
CA ALA A 135 17.55 -16.49 -19.58
C ALA A 135 18.13 -15.06 -19.59
N SER A 136 17.26 -14.07 -19.36
CA SER A 136 17.59 -12.65 -19.37
C SER A 136 18.77 -12.30 -18.45
N HIS A 137 19.48 -11.24 -18.79
CA HIS A 137 20.43 -10.61 -17.88
C HIS A 137 19.71 -10.03 -16.68
N SER A 138 20.17 -10.35 -15.47
CA SER A 138 19.53 -9.98 -14.20
C SER A 138 20.46 -9.11 -13.37
N TYR A 139 20.00 -7.92 -12.98
CA TYR A 139 20.72 -7.04 -12.07
C TYR A 139 19.93 -6.83 -10.80
N ASN A 140 20.52 -7.26 -9.68
CA ASN A 140 19.96 -7.05 -8.35
C ASN A 140 20.55 -5.77 -7.78
N SER A 141 19.72 -4.72 -7.67
CA SER A 141 20.13 -3.40 -7.19
C SER A 141 19.51 -3.09 -5.83
N PHE A 142 20.34 -2.69 -4.88
CA PHE A 142 19.95 -2.34 -3.52
C PHE A 142 20.49 -0.95 -3.18
N PHE A 143 19.63 -0.13 -2.61
CA PHE A 143 19.99 1.19 -2.10
C PHE A 143 19.72 1.28 -0.61
N PHE A 144 20.56 2.02 0.10
CA PHE A 144 20.38 2.34 1.50
C PHE A 144 20.36 3.85 1.69
N LYS A 145 19.18 4.39 1.97
CA LYS A 145 19.02 5.79 2.33
C LYS A 145 19.27 5.93 3.83
N ASP A 146 20.35 6.61 4.18
CA ASP A 146 20.82 6.74 5.55
C ASP A 146 20.42 8.08 6.17
N PHE A 147 19.98 8.04 7.42
CA PHE A 147 19.58 9.19 8.24
C PHE A 147 20.33 9.12 9.58
N PRO A 148 21.58 9.64 9.63
CA PRO A 148 22.48 9.43 10.76
C PRO A 148 21.99 10.02 12.07
N GLU A 149 21.41 11.23 12.03
CA GLU A 149 20.87 11.92 13.20
C GLU A 149 19.78 11.10 13.91
N GLN A 150 18.90 10.48 13.12
CA GLN A 150 17.79 9.66 13.61
C GLN A 150 18.22 8.20 13.87
N GLN A 151 19.49 7.88 13.62
CA GLN A 151 20.03 6.52 13.61
C GLN A 151 19.12 5.55 12.83
N LEU A 152 18.66 5.98 11.66
CA LEU A 152 17.68 5.27 10.83
C LEU A 152 18.27 5.07 9.44
N GLY A 153 17.99 3.93 8.82
CA GLY A 153 18.26 3.74 7.41
C GLY A 153 17.18 2.89 6.74
N LEU A 154 16.83 3.23 5.51
CA LEU A 154 15.83 2.54 4.73
C LEU A 154 16.50 1.78 3.59
N THR A 155 16.24 0.47 3.50
CA THR A 155 16.57 -0.28 2.29
C THR A 155 15.51 -0.06 1.20
N ILE A 156 15.99 0.15 -0.01
CA ILE A 156 15.19 0.35 -1.22
C ILE A 156 15.71 -0.63 -2.27
N SER A 157 14.81 -1.33 -2.94
CA SER A 157 15.15 -2.25 -4.03
C SER A 157 14.99 -1.53 -5.38
N GLY A 158 15.94 -1.74 -6.29
CA GLY A 158 15.79 -1.34 -7.69
C GLY A 158 14.82 -2.27 -8.43
N GLY A 159 14.17 -1.74 -9.45
CA GLY A 159 13.10 -2.39 -10.21
C GLY A 159 11.71 -2.20 -9.62
N GLY A 160 11.55 -2.05 -8.30
CA GLY A 160 10.24 -1.74 -7.71
C GLY A 160 9.11 -2.71 -8.12
N VAL A 161 8.18 -2.26 -8.98
CA VAL A 161 7.14 -3.13 -9.57
C VAL A 161 7.64 -4.01 -10.73
N ASP A 162 8.67 -3.55 -11.44
CA ASP A 162 9.26 -4.21 -12.61
C ASP A 162 10.70 -4.63 -12.30
N ASN A 163 10.95 -5.93 -12.16
CA ASN A 163 12.31 -6.43 -12.01
C ASN A 163 13.23 -5.93 -13.15
N VAL A 164 14.51 -5.70 -12.84
CA VAL A 164 15.48 -5.18 -13.82
C VAL A 164 16.08 -6.33 -14.61
N PHE A 165 15.44 -6.65 -15.73
CA PHE A 165 15.91 -7.64 -16.68
C PHE A 165 16.19 -7.02 -18.05
N PHE A 166 17.16 -7.58 -18.76
CA PHE A 166 17.43 -7.26 -20.16
C PHE A 166 17.49 -8.55 -20.96
N ASP A 167 16.95 -8.54 -22.18
CA ASP A 167 17.00 -9.70 -23.05
C ASP A 167 18.43 -10.17 -23.25
N ARG A 168 18.63 -11.49 -23.33
CA ARG A 168 19.97 -12.08 -23.49
C ARG A 168 20.66 -11.65 -24.78
N SER A 169 19.88 -11.33 -25.83
CA SER A 169 20.37 -10.85 -27.11
C SER A 169 20.77 -9.37 -27.10
N ASP A 170 20.44 -8.61 -26.04
CA ASP A 170 20.78 -7.20 -25.93
C ASP A 170 22.30 -7.03 -25.68
N THR A 171 23.04 -6.73 -26.73
CA THR A 171 24.48 -6.46 -26.66
C THR A 171 24.83 -5.19 -25.89
N LYS A 172 23.87 -4.30 -25.65
CA LYS A 172 24.04 -3.02 -24.93
C LYS A 172 23.44 -3.06 -23.52
N TYR A 173 23.06 -4.23 -23.01
CA TYR A 173 22.42 -4.41 -21.70
C TYR A 173 23.14 -3.68 -20.54
N GLN A 174 24.48 -3.65 -20.55
CA GLN A 174 25.26 -2.96 -19.52
C GLN A 174 25.08 -1.43 -19.58
N GLN A 175 25.01 -0.86 -20.79
CA GLN A 175 24.77 0.57 -20.99
C GLN A 175 23.35 0.94 -20.58
N HIS A 176 22.36 0.15 -21.01
CA HIS A 176 20.96 0.33 -20.61
C HIS A 176 20.79 0.22 -19.09
N PHE A 177 21.48 -0.73 -18.46
CA PHE A 177 21.50 -0.86 -17.01
C PHE A 177 22.06 0.38 -16.31
N ARG A 178 23.19 0.94 -16.78
CA ARG A 178 23.76 2.17 -16.20
C ARG A 178 22.79 3.35 -16.26
N GLN A 179 22.11 3.54 -17.39
CA GLN A 179 21.09 4.59 -17.53
C GLN A 179 19.93 4.38 -16.55
N LYS A 180 19.44 3.13 -16.41
CA LYS A 180 18.37 2.82 -15.46
C LYS A 180 18.86 3.01 -14.01
N LEU A 181 20.10 2.66 -13.70
CA LEU A 181 20.69 2.81 -12.36
C LEU A 181 20.70 4.28 -11.91
N GLU A 182 21.05 5.22 -12.79
CA GLU A 182 21.02 6.65 -12.49
C GLU A 182 19.60 7.12 -12.12
N ILE A 183 18.59 6.67 -12.86
CA ILE A 183 17.17 6.95 -12.57
C ILE A 183 16.79 6.36 -11.21
N MET A 184 17.13 5.09 -10.95
CA MET A 184 16.84 4.43 -9.69
C MET A 184 17.48 5.14 -8.49
N GLN A 185 18.75 5.54 -8.61
CA GLN A 185 19.45 6.32 -7.59
C GLN A 185 18.77 7.67 -7.35
N GLY A 186 18.42 8.40 -8.43
CA GLY A 186 17.69 9.66 -8.35
C GLY A 186 16.35 9.53 -7.61
N LYS A 187 15.58 8.47 -7.90
CA LYS A 187 14.34 8.17 -7.18
C LYS A 187 14.60 7.79 -5.72
N ALA A 188 15.58 6.94 -5.44
CA ALA A 188 15.90 6.53 -4.07
C ALA A 188 16.34 7.71 -3.18
N GLN A 189 16.93 8.76 -3.75
CA GLN A 189 17.28 9.98 -3.02
C GLN A 189 16.07 10.79 -2.54
N GLN A 190 14.90 10.63 -3.16
CA GLN A 190 13.66 11.36 -2.84
C GLN A 190 12.98 10.90 -1.54
N VAL A 191 13.56 9.93 -0.82
CA VAL A 191 13.08 9.58 0.51
C VAL A 191 13.66 10.53 1.55
N HIS A 192 12.78 11.16 2.33
CA HIS A 192 13.15 12.11 3.38
C HIS A 192 12.61 11.67 4.73
N TYR A 193 13.39 11.94 5.78
CA TYR A 193 12.87 11.93 7.15
C TYR A 193 12.03 13.18 7.38
N ALA A 194 10.79 12.97 7.78
CA ALA A 194 9.84 14.00 8.20
C ALA A 194 8.87 13.32 9.17
N ALA A 195 8.82 13.76 10.42
CA ALA A 195 7.90 13.18 11.39
C ALA A 195 6.46 13.60 11.10
N TRP A 196 5.49 12.75 11.47
CA TRP A 196 4.07 13.10 11.45
C TRP A 196 3.78 14.25 12.45
N PRO A 197 2.98 15.27 12.10
CA PRO A 197 2.30 15.49 10.82
C PRO A 197 3.24 15.92 9.69
N HIS A 198 3.11 15.24 8.55
CA HIS A 198 3.94 15.46 7.38
C HIS A 198 3.62 16.79 6.70
N ASN A 199 4.63 17.63 6.48
CA ASN A 199 4.47 18.94 5.81
C ASN A 199 5.05 19.00 4.38
N ARG A 200 5.71 17.94 3.90
CA ARG A 200 6.29 17.88 2.55
C ARG A 200 5.33 17.30 1.52
N LEU A 201 5.53 17.70 0.27
CA LEU A 201 4.83 17.14 -0.89
C LEU A 201 5.17 15.66 -1.11
N GLY A 202 4.31 14.96 -1.83
CA GLY A 202 4.48 13.54 -2.16
C GLY A 202 3.63 12.64 -1.29
N LEU A 203 4.11 11.44 -0.97
CA LEU A 203 3.36 10.43 -0.22
C LEU A 203 4.10 10.05 1.07
N CYS A 204 3.34 9.82 2.13
CA CYS A 204 3.92 9.28 3.35
C CYS A 204 4.15 7.77 3.24
N ILE A 205 5.22 7.30 3.88
CA ILE A 205 5.59 5.90 3.96
C ILE A 205 5.17 5.33 5.31
N ASN A 206 5.50 6.08 6.37
CA ASN A 206 5.06 5.88 7.75
C ASN A 206 5.09 7.22 8.50
N ASP A 207 4.98 7.20 9.82
CA ASP A 207 5.04 8.40 10.68
C ASP A 207 6.41 9.11 10.71
N GLU A 208 7.43 8.60 10.02
CA GLU A 208 8.80 9.15 10.03
C GLU A 208 9.35 9.49 8.64
N LEU A 209 8.77 8.93 7.58
CA LEU A 209 9.35 8.96 6.24
C LEU A 209 8.33 9.39 5.18
N ILE A 210 8.79 10.22 4.25
CA ILE A 210 8.06 10.66 3.06
C ILE A 210 8.86 10.29 1.81
N PHE A 211 8.17 9.90 0.76
CA PHE A 211 8.71 9.89 -0.60
C PHE A 211 8.24 11.17 -1.31
N GLU A 212 9.18 12.08 -1.55
CA GLU A 212 8.93 13.39 -2.13
C GLU A 212 8.83 13.29 -3.65
N GLN A 213 7.64 13.56 -4.19
CA GLN A 213 7.38 13.42 -5.61
C GLN A 213 6.50 14.57 -6.09
N ASN A 214 7.07 15.37 -6.99
CA ASN A 214 6.43 16.55 -7.61
C ASN A 214 6.04 16.31 -9.07
N THR A 215 6.25 15.09 -9.59
CA THR A 215 5.97 14.70 -10.97
C THR A 215 5.30 13.33 -10.98
N ALA A 216 4.21 13.22 -11.74
CA ALA A 216 3.48 11.96 -11.84
C ALA A 216 4.36 10.86 -12.43
N SER A 217 4.33 9.67 -11.81
CA SER A 217 4.84 8.44 -12.41
C SER A 217 3.74 7.82 -13.28
N SER A 218 4.13 7.09 -14.32
CA SER A 218 3.19 6.30 -15.15
C SER A 218 2.49 5.22 -14.33
N GLN A 219 3.16 4.70 -13.29
CA GLN A 219 2.63 3.75 -12.34
C GLN A 219 3.12 4.09 -10.94
N GLU A 220 2.22 3.93 -9.97
CA GLU A 220 2.48 4.13 -8.56
C GLU A 220 1.62 3.14 -7.80
N ASN A 221 2.21 2.38 -6.88
CA ASN A 221 1.43 1.54 -5.98
C ASN A 221 1.90 1.69 -4.54
N TYR A 222 0.94 1.69 -3.62
CA TYR A 222 1.26 1.59 -2.20
C TYR A 222 0.20 0.86 -1.42
N ILE A 223 0.66 0.24 -0.33
CA ILE A 223 -0.16 -0.50 0.61
C ILE A 223 0.19 -0.01 2.00
N VAL A 224 -0.81 0.43 2.75
CA VAL A 224 -0.65 0.80 4.16
C VAL A 224 -1.58 -0.07 5.00
N LYS A 225 -1.04 -0.71 6.04
CA LYS A 225 -1.82 -1.57 6.94
C LYS A 225 -1.76 -1.07 8.36
N PHE A 226 -2.91 -1.05 9.01
CA PHE A 226 -3.11 -0.73 10.42
C PHE A 226 -3.66 -1.95 11.16
N TYR A 227 -3.22 -2.09 12.40
CA TYR A 227 -3.62 -3.17 13.30
C TYR A 227 -3.56 -2.65 14.73
N ASN A 228 -4.57 -2.98 15.53
CA ASN A 228 -4.64 -2.51 16.92
C ASN A 228 -3.90 -3.41 17.93
N GLY A 229 -3.32 -4.53 17.48
CA GLY A 229 -2.71 -5.51 18.38
C GLY A 229 -3.66 -6.63 18.82
N LYS A 230 -4.93 -6.60 18.39
CA LYS A 230 -6.00 -7.55 18.75
C LYS A 230 -6.64 -8.19 17.51
N ASN A 231 -7.91 -7.94 17.22
CA ASN A 231 -8.64 -8.56 16.10
C ASN A 231 -8.95 -7.56 14.96
N SER A 232 -8.88 -6.26 15.23
CA SER A 232 -9.21 -5.23 14.23
C SER A 232 -8.04 -4.86 13.33
N ARG A 233 -8.30 -4.81 12.01
CA ARG A 233 -7.30 -4.47 10.99
C ARG A 233 -7.90 -3.65 9.85
N ILE A 234 -7.10 -2.73 9.31
CA ILE A 234 -7.48 -1.93 8.13
C ILE A 234 -6.31 -1.89 7.16
N GLN A 235 -6.60 -2.05 5.87
CA GLN A 235 -5.64 -1.98 4.78
C GLN A 235 -6.12 -1.01 3.72
N PHE A 236 -5.21 -0.13 3.30
CA PHE A 236 -5.38 0.88 2.27
C PHE A 236 -4.46 0.53 1.10
N ASP A 237 -5.04 0.11 -0.02
CA ASP A 237 -4.34 -0.26 -1.25
C ASP A 237 -4.61 0.82 -2.31
N VAL A 238 -3.54 1.33 -2.93
CA VAL A 238 -3.64 2.27 -4.04
C VAL A 238 -2.78 1.81 -5.19
N THR A 239 -3.34 1.87 -6.39
CA THR A 239 -2.66 1.56 -7.64
C THR A 239 -3.05 2.56 -8.73
N SER A 240 -2.07 3.28 -9.25
CA SER A 240 -2.16 4.05 -10.48
C SER A 240 -1.70 3.19 -11.65
N TYR A 241 -2.53 3.15 -12.70
CA TYR A 241 -2.24 2.39 -13.91
C TYR A 241 -1.72 3.30 -15.01
N GLY A 242 -0.80 2.77 -15.82
CA GLY A 242 -0.27 3.50 -16.98
C GLY A 242 -1.30 3.68 -18.09
N LYS A 243 -0.84 4.28 -19.19
CA LYS A 243 -1.64 4.47 -20.41
C LYS A 243 -2.22 3.16 -20.93
N ASN A 244 -3.42 3.24 -21.52
CA ASN A 244 -4.11 2.13 -22.18
C ASN A 244 -4.50 0.96 -21.25
N ALA A 245 -4.61 1.20 -19.94
CA ALA A 245 -4.99 0.19 -18.96
C ALA A 245 -6.51 0.07 -18.75
N ASP A 246 -7.36 0.70 -19.59
CA ASP A 246 -8.80 0.83 -19.32
C ASP A 246 -9.53 -0.52 -19.24
N ASN A 247 -9.18 -1.47 -20.11
CA ASN A 247 -9.75 -2.82 -20.07
C ASN A 247 -9.37 -3.55 -18.78
N TYR A 248 -8.09 -3.43 -18.37
CA TYR A 248 -7.60 -4.02 -17.14
C TYR A 248 -8.27 -3.37 -15.91
N ILE A 249 -8.43 -2.05 -15.90
CA ILE A 249 -9.16 -1.31 -14.86
C ILE A 249 -10.61 -1.82 -14.76
N ALA A 250 -11.30 -1.95 -15.90
CA ALA A 250 -12.67 -2.43 -15.94
C ALA A 250 -12.77 -3.86 -15.37
N GLU A 251 -11.80 -4.72 -15.69
CA GLU A 251 -11.71 -6.07 -15.14
C GLU A 251 -11.44 -6.07 -13.63
N GLN A 252 -10.53 -5.23 -13.14
CA GLN A 252 -10.26 -5.11 -11.69
C GLN A 252 -11.48 -4.61 -10.91
N ILE A 253 -12.21 -3.63 -11.45
CA ILE A 253 -13.47 -3.15 -10.87
C ILE A 253 -14.54 -4.25 -10.91
N LYS A 254 -14.63 -4.99 -12.03
CA LYS A 254 -15.56 -6.12 -12.17
C LYS A 254 -15.22 -7.24 -11.21
N HIS A 255 -13.97 -7.64 -11.08
CA HIS A 255 -13.53 -8.67 -10.12
C HIS A 255 -13.84 -8.24 -8.68
N SER A 256 -13.56 -6.97 -8.36
CA SER A 256 -13.91 -6.37 -7.07
C SER A 256 -15.42 -6.34 -6.82
N SER A 257 -16.24 -6.25 -7.86
CA SER A 257 -17.71 -6.24 -7.76
C SER A 257 -18.35 -7.64 -7.86
N GLY A 258 -17.75 -8.56 -8.60
CA GLY A 258 -18.33 -9.83 -9.06
C GLY A 258 -18.21 -10.96 -8.05
N LEU A 259 -17.15 -10.97 -7.23
CA LEU A 259 -17.09 -11.80 -6.03
C LEU A 259 -18.15 -11.40 -4.98
N LEU A 260 -18.79 -10.23 -5.15
CA LEU A 260 -19.58 -9.58 -4.12
C LEU A 260 -20.99 -9.20 -4.57
N SER A 261 -21.46 -9.67 -5.72
CA SER A 261 -22.81 -9.40 -6.25
C SER A 261 -23.95 -9.95 -5.38
N PHE A 262 -23.62 -10.77 -4.38
CA PHE A 262 -24.54 -11.36 -3.41
C PHE A 262 -24.63 -10.58 -2.09
N PHE A 263 -23.82 -9.55 -1.88
CA PHE A 263 -23.80 -8.76 -0.64
C PHE A 263 -24.48 -7.39 -0.81
N ALA A 264 -25.01 -6.86 0.28
CA ALA A 264 -25.51 -5.49 0.33
C ALA A 264 -24.36 -4.52 0.00
N SER A 265 -24.54 -3.73 -1.06
CA SER A 265 -23.57 -2.71 -1.47
C SER A 265 -24.22 -1.34 -1.48
N THR A 266 -23.46 -0.32 -1.08
CA THR A 266 -23.92 1.07 -1.04
C THR A 266 -22.93 1.97 -1.75
N ASN A 267 -23.43 2.88 -2.59
CA ASN A 267 -22.59 3.92 -3.17
C ASN A 267 -22.10 4.88 -2.08
N MET A 268 -20.80 5.12 -2.03
CA MET A 268 -20.20 5.99 -1.03
C MET A 268 -18.99 6.72 -1.61
N LYS A 269 -18.91 8.03 -1.33
CA LYS A 269 -17.71 8.81 -1.63
C LYS A 269 -16.71 8.73 -0.48
N VAL A 270 -15.44 8.56 -0.81
CA VAL A 270 -14.31 8.56 0.13
C VAL A 270 -13.22 9.44 -0.47
N ALA A 271 -12.68 10.40 0.29
CA ALA A 271 -11.70 11.39 -0.21
C ALA A 271 -12.11 12.07 -1.54
N GLY A 272 -13.41 12.31 -1.75
CA GLY A 272 -13.96 12.91 -2.98
C GLY A 272 -14.06 11.95 -4.18
N ARG A 273 -13.66 10.68 -4.04
CA ARG A 273 -13.72 9.63 -5.08
C ARG A 273 -15.06 8.91 -5.07
N LYS A 274 -15.61 8.56 -6.24
CA LYS A 274 -16.79 7.69 -6.32
C LYS A 274 -16.38 6.25 -6.03
N GLY A 275 -17.16 5.54 -5.22
CA GLY A 275 -16.91 4.13 -4.96
C GLY A 275 -18.13 3.39 -4.43
N LYS A 276 -17.93 2.10 -4.20
CA LYS A 276 -18.91 1.20 -3.58
C LYS A 276 -18.34 0.67 -2.27
N LEU A 277 -19.14 0.73 -1.21
CA LEU A 277 -18.89 0.07 0.06
C LEU A 277 -19.70 -1.22 0.11
N ILE A 278 -19.03 -2.29 0.51
CA ILE A 278 -19.61 -3.58 0.87
C ILE A 278 -19.24 -3.80 2.32
N ILE A 279 -20.24 -4.12 3.13
CA ILE A 279 -20.09 -4.26 4.57
C ILE A 279 -21.07 -5.30 5.08
N GLY A 280 -20.63 -6.13 6.01
CA GLY A 280 -21.46 -7.18 6.58
C GLY A 280 -20.77 -7.83 7.78
N ASP A 281 -21.42 -8.88 8.28
CA ASP A 281 -20.87 -9.70 9.35
C ASP A 281 -19.65 -10.47 8.85
N GLY A 282 -18.64 -10.57 9.70
CA GLY A 282 -17.41 -11.31 9.41
C GLY A 282 -17.51 -12.80 9.68
N GLU A 283 -16.41 -13.49 9.39
CA GLU A 283 -16.27 -14.93 9.69
C GLU A 283 -16.51 -15.23 11.18
N TYR A 284 -16.12 -14.31 12.07
CA TYR A 284 -16.28 -14.44 13.52
C TYR A 284 -17.41 -13.56 14.04
N ALA A 285 -18.17 -14.09 15.00
CA ALA A 285 -19.24 -13.34 15.67
C ALA A 285 -18.70 -12.04 16.29
N GLY A 286 -19.45 -10.94 16.17
CA GLY A 286 -19.03 -9.63 16.67
C GLY A 286 -18.07 -8.86 15.75
N THR A 287 -17.61 -9.47 14.65
CA THR A 287 -16.76 -8.81 13.65
C THR A 287 -17.59 -8.22 12.51
N THR A 288 -17.27 -6.99 12.10
CA THR A 288 -17.76 -6.36 10.88
C THR A 288 -16.64 -6.34 9.84
N GLU A 289 -16.85 -7.00 8.70
CA GLU A 289 -15.93 -6.93 7.56
C GLU A 289 -16.41 -5.90 6.55
N PHE A 290 -15.46 -5.19 5.96
CA PHE A 290 -15.78 -4.21 4.94
C PHE A 290 -14.76 -4.13 3.83
N ARG A 291 -15.25 -3.71 2.66
CA ARG A 291 -14.46 -3.32 1.51
C ARG A 291 -15.11 -2.15 0.81
N TRP A 292 -14.40 -1.03 0.75
CA TRP A 292 -14.69 0.06 -0.15
C TRP A 292 -13.71 0.04 -1.32
N PHE A 293 -14.17 0.30 -2.54
CA PHE A 293 -13.30 0.48 -3.69
C PHE A 293 -13.78 1.59 -4.62
N SER A 294 -12.84 2.30 -5.24
CA SER A 294 -13.14 3.35 -6.22
C SER A 294 -13.70 2.77 -7.52
N THR A 295 -14.73 3.40 -8.07
CA THR A 295 -15.36 3.01 -9.35
C THR A 295 -15.13 4.02 -10.47
N ASP A 296 -14.39 5.10 -10.19
CA ASP A 296 -14.05 6.18 -11.12
C ASP A 296 -12.55 6.21 -11.46
N THR A 297 -11.88 5.06 -11.37
CA THR A 297 -10.47 4.88 -11.74
C THR A 297 -10.25 5.24 -13.22
N LYS A 298 -9.12 5.86 -13.54
CA LYS A 298 -8.69 6.18 -14.92
C LYS A 298 -7.26 5.74 -15.15
N SER A 299 -6.96 5.35 -16.40
CA SER A 299 -5.59 5.16 -16.87
C SER A 299 -4.82 6.48 -16.86
N ASP A 300 -3.49 6.39 -16.69
CA ASP A 300 -2.55 7.51 -16.70
C ASP A 300 -2.90 8.63 -15.71
N SER A 301 -3.47 8.28 -14.54
CA SER A 301 -3.89 9.28 -13.54
C SER A 301 -3.57 8.85 -12.11
N ILE A 302 -2.76 9.65 -11.42
CA ILE A 302 -2.57 9.52 -9.97
C ILE A 302 -3.78 10.05 -9.21
N ARG A 303 -4.36 11.16 -9.66
CA ARG A 303 -5.59 11.70 -9.05
C ARG A 303 -6.75 10.72 -9.12
N PHE A 304 -6.84 9.95 -10.21
CA PHE A 304 -7.86 8.92 -10.43
C PHE A 304 -7.29 7.49 -10.36
N SER A 305 -6.37 7.24 -9.42
CA SER A 305 -5.88 5.90 -9.08
C SER A 305 -7.01 4.98 -8.62
N HIS A 306 -6.81 3.67 -8.75
CA HIS A 306 -7.64 2.69 -8.05
C HIS A 306 -7.30 2.69 -6.57
N ILE A 307 -8.32 2.74 -5.74
CA ILE A 307 -8.20 2.69 -4.29
C ILE A 307 -9.09 1.56 -3.80
N ALA A 308 -8.54 0.66 -2.99
CA ALA A 308 -9.30 -0.34 -2.26
C ALA A 308 -8.96 -0.22 -0.76
N ILE A 309 -9.99 -0.07 0.05
CA ILE A 309 -9.90 0.03 1.50
C ILE A 309 -10.67 -1.14 2.07
N LYS A 310 -9.99 -2.01 2.80
CA LYS A 310 -10.60 -3.21 3.36
C LYS A 310 -10.17 -3.40 4.80
N GLY A 311 -11.01 -4.06 5.58
CA GLY A 311 -10.68 -4.33 6.96
C GLY A 311 -11.77 -5.08 7.66
N ASP A 312 -11.45 -5.42 8.89
CA ASP A 312 -12.30 -6.18 9.79
C ASP A 312 -12.22 -5.46 11.14
N ILE A 313 -13.38 -5.17 11.72
CA ILE A 313 -13.54 -4.44 12.98
C ILE A 313 -14.23 -5.38 13.95
N ASP A 314 -13.53 -5.78 14.99
CA ASP A 314 -14.10 -6.58 16.06
C ASP A 314 -14.67 -5.65 17.12
N MET A 315 -15.96 -5.79 17.43
CA MET A 315 -16.60 -4.95 18.43
C MET A 315 -16.17 -5.27 19.87
N GLU A 316 -15.61 -6.46 20.11
CA GLU A 316 -14.97 -6.77 21.40
C GLU A 316 -13.71 -5.92 21.65
N ASP A 317 -13.10 -5.38 20.58
CA ASP A 317 -11.97 -4.45 20.71
C ASP A 317 -12.41 -3.07 21.22
N TYR A 318 -13.69 -2.70 21.06
CA TYR A 318 -14.26 -1.38 21.35
C TYR A 318 -15.56 -1.46 22.18
N PRO A 319 -15.53 -2.03 23.40
CA PRO A 319 -16.71 -2.17 24.25
C PRO A 319 -17.40 -0.84 24.58
N GLU A 320 -16.67 0.28 24.56
CA GLU A 320 -17.16 1.65 24.75
C GLU A 320 -18.17 2.10 23.68
N LEU A 321 -18.19 1.43 22.53
CA LEU A 321 -19.17 1.66 21.48
C LEU A 321 -20.50 0.93 21.74
N GLY A 322 -20.60 0.08 22.76
CA GLY A 322 -21.84 -0.63 23.10
C GLY A 322 -22.99 0.35 23.43
N GLY A 323 -23.96 0.50 22.51
CA GLY A 323 -25.11 1.37 22.69
C GLY A 323 -25.86 1.70 21.40
N VAL A 324 -26.84 2.61 21.47
CA VAL A 324 -27.78 2.94 20.38
C VAL A 324 -27.10 3.50 19.11
N ASN A 325 -25.92 4.11 19.25
CA ASN A 325 -25.22 4.81 18.16
C ASN A 325 -23.91 4.16 17.71
N GLY A 326 -23.43 3.10 18.37
CA GLY A 326 -22.12 2.49 18.12
C GLY A 326 -22.23 1.02 17.73
N ASN A 327 -21.89 0.73 16.48
CA ASN A 327 -21.68 -0.64 15.99
C ASN A 327 -20.58 -0.63 14.92
N GLY A 328 -20.09 -1.81 14.53
CA GLY A 328 -18.96 -1.90 13.60
C GLY A 328 -19.27 -1.22 12.26
N THR A 329 -20.52 -1.31 11.80
CA THR A 329 -20.99 -0.58 10.62
C THR A 329 -20.83 0.94 10.74
N SER A 330 -21.23 1.51 11.86
CA SER A 330 -21.13 2.93 12.16
C SER A 330 -19.68 3.40 12.23
N LEU A 331 -18.81 2.62 12.88
CA LEU A 331 -17.39 2.89 12.95
C LEU A 331 -16.74 2.86 11.56
N VAL A 332 -17.05 1.87 10.72
CA VAL A 332 -16.54 1.78 9.35
C VAL A 332 -16.99 3.00 8.52
N TYR A 333 -18.26 3.38 8.60
CA TYR A 333 -18.76 4.57 7.91
C TYR A 333 -18.05 5.84 8.35
N GLY A 334 -17.85 6.02 9.65
CA GLY A 334 -17.11 7.15 10.21
C GLY A 334 -15.67 7.20 9.72
N ILE A 335 -14.94 6.09 9.80
CA ILE A 335 -13.54 5.98 9.34
C ILE A 335 -13.44 6.35 7.86
N LEU A 336 -14.27 5.74 7.00
CA LEU A 336 -14.24 5.98 5.55
C LEU A 336 -14.60 7.43 5.19
N ARG A 337 -15.48 8.08 5.95
CA ARG A 337 -15.84 9.50 5.73
C ARG A 337 -14.74 10.47 6.14
N ALA A 338 -13.96 10.13 7.18
CA ALA A 338 -12.87 10.95 7.66
C ALA A 338 -11.63 10.93 6.74
N ILE A 339 -11.59 10.02 5.76
CA ILE A 339 -10.47 9.94 4.81
C ILE A 339 -10.51 11.14 3.89
N THR A 340 -9.41 11.89 3.89
CA THR A 340 -9.19 13.05 3.04
C THR A 340 -7.85 12.95 2.32
N ILE A 341 -7.67 13.74 1.26
CA ILE A 341 -6.36 13.92 0.65
C ILE A 341 -5.49 14.66 1.66
N ARG A 342 -4.28 14.14 1.94
CA ARG A 342 -3.33 14.81 2.83
C ARG A 342 -2.96 16.17 2.23
N PRO A 343 -2.82 17.24 3.03
CA PRO A 343 -2.16 18.46 2.59
C PRO A 343 -0.85 18.12 1.86
N ASN A 344 -0.64 18.73 0.70
CA ASN A 344 0.52 18.49 -0.18
C ASN A 344 0.63 17.06 -0.76
N GLY A 345 -0.31 16.16 -0.47
CA GLY A 345 -0.32 14.76 -0.90
C GLY A 345 -0.47 14.56 -2.41
N MET A 346 -1.16 15.49 -3.08
CA MET A 346 -1.42 15.44 -4.52
C MET A 346 -0.68 16.54 -5.31
N MET A 347 0.12 17.38 -4.66
CA MET A 347 0.83 18.47 -5.34
C MET A 347 1.80 17.93 -6.40
N GLY A 348 1.74 18.48 -7.61
CA GLY A 348 2.61 18.10 -8.73
C GLY A 348 2.19 16.82 -9.48
N VAL A 349 1.13 16.13 -9.04
CA VAL A 349 0.72 14.83 -9.60
C VAL A 349 -0.75 14.76 -10.06
N THR A 350 -1.45 15.89 -10.12
CA THR A 350 -2.89 15.95 -10.48
C THR A 350 -3.19 16.00 -11.97
N LYS A 351 -2.20 15.78 -12.84
CA LYS A 351 -2.43 15.79 -14.29
C LYS A 351 -3.43 14.71 -14.71
#